data_AF-A0A6A7AUL4-F1
#
_entry.id   AF-A0A6A7AUL4-F1
#
_cell.length_a   1.000
_cell.length_b   1.000
_cell.length_c   1.000
_cell.angle_alpha   90.00
_cell.angle_beta   90.00
_cell.angle_gamma   90.00
#
_symmetry.space_group_name_H-M   'P 1'
#
loop_
_entity.id
_entity.type
_entity.pdbx_description
1 polymer ?
#
loop_
_entity_poly.entity_id
_entity_poly.type
_entity_poly.pdbx_seq_one_letter_code
_entity_poly.pdbx_strand_id
1 'polypeptide(L)'
;MQKMKLGLDDWLIILSLAFAFSYCCLVLYGSFNASIGQDLSTITPDEFTNYQKHLYVGVIVAHLCYGLVKLAVLEFYKRIFSTARFHMAANITMVFVAVFMLTATLVQIFSAWPISDWWTLGKSYSINYGAFITSFAAIDLFLDIVILCLPVTVIRQLQINTRKKFLVIGIFWMGFS
;
A
#
# COMPACT_ATOMS: atom_id res chain seq x y z
N MET A 1 -20.03 -30.40 0.80
CA MET A 1 -19.52 -29.07 0.39
C MET A 1 -19.94 -28.05 1.44
N GLN A 2 -19.06 -27.69 2.38
CA GLN A 2 -19.36 -26.61 3.34
C GLN A 2 -19.46 -25.29 2.56
N LYS A 3 -20.63 -24.64 2.59
CA LYS A 3 -20.80 -23.27 2.12
C LYS A 3 -19.96 -22.37 3.04
N MET A 4 -18.75 -22.02 2.61
CA MET A 4 -18.02 -20.94 3.26
C MET A 4 -18.84 -19.67 3.04
N LYS A 5 -19.36 -19.08 4.12
CA LYS A 5 -19.96 -17.75 4.05
C LYS A 5 -18.87 -16.79 3.58
N LEU A 6 -19.18 -15.97 2.57
CA LEU A 6 -18.34 -14.86 2.15
C LEU A 6 -18.12 -13.97 3.38
N GLY A 7 -16.88 -13.89 3.83
CA GLY A 7 -16.51 -13.04 4.95
C GLY A 7 -16.23 -11.62 4.48
N LEU A 8 -16.07 -10.70 5.43
CA LEU A 8 -15.62 -9.33 5.12
C LEU A 8 -14.23 -9.33 4.46
N ASP A 9 -13.40 -10.35 4.70
CA ASP A 9 -12.13 -10.58 4.03
C ASP A 9 -12.27 -10.71 2.52
N ASP A 10 -13.27 -11.48 2.05
CA ASP A 10 -13.49 -11.72 0.62
C ASP A 10 -13.85 -10.41 -0.12
N TRP A 11 -14.64 -9.54 0.51
CA TRP A 11 -15.00 -8.23 -0.06
C TRP A 11 -13.82 -7.24 -0.05
N LEU A 12 -13.03 -7.21 1.02
CA LEU A 12 -11.83 -6.37 1.09
C LEU A 12 -10.79 -6.79 0.03
N ILE A 13 -10.63 -8.09 -0.21
CA ILE A 13 -9.75 -8.62 -1.27
C ILE A 13 -10.24 -8.19 -2.64
N ILE A 14 -11.53 -8.37 -2.95
CA ILE A 14 -12.09 -7.96 -4.25
C ILE A 14 -11.91 -6.46 -4.46
N LEU A 15 -12.15 -5.65 -3.43
CA LEU A 15 -11.94 -4.21 -3.50
C LEU A 15 -10.46 -3.87 -3.73
N SER A 16 -9.55 -4.51 -2.99
CA SER A 16 -8.10 -4.33 -3.17
C SER A 16 -7.64 -4.68 -4.59
N LEU A 17 -8.21 -5.75 -5.18
CA LEU A 17 -7.90 -6.18 -6.53
C LEU A 17 -8.38 -5.16 -7.57
N ALA A 18 -9.55 -4.55 -7.35
CA ALA A 18 -10.04 -3.49 -8.22
C ALA A 18 -9.12 -2.26 -8.21
N PHE A 19 -8.63 -1.84 -7.03
CA PHE A 19 -7.65 -0.76 -6.92
C PHE A 19 -6.30 -1.13 -7.54
N ALA A 20 -5.84 -2.37 -7.36
CA ALA A 20 -4.61 -2.84 -7.99
C ALA A 20 -4.71 -2.81 -9.53
N PHE A 21 -5.84 -3.25 -10.08
CA PHE A 21 -6.08 -3.19 -11.52
C PHE A 21 -6.16 -1.75 -12.02
N SER A 22 -6.85 -0.87 -11.28
CA SER A 22 -6.91 0.56 -11.58
C SER A 22 -5.51 1.20 -11.59
N TYR A 23 -4.66 0.86 -10.63
CA TYR A 23 -3.28 1.33 -10.57
C TYR A 23 -2.47 0.86 -11.79
N CYS A 24 -2.55 -0.43 -12.14
CA CYS A 24 -1.89 -0.96 -13.34
C CYS A 24 -2.34 -0.23 -14.61
N CYS A 25 -3.65 0.00 -14.77
CA CYS A 25 -4.17 0.76 -15.91
C CYS A 25 -3.65 2.20 -15.95
N LEU A 26 -3.57 2.88 -14.80
CA LEU A 26 -3.03 4.24 -14.70
C LEU A 26 -1.55 4.30 -15.08
N VAL A 27 -0.74 3.35 -14.61
CA VAL A 27 0.69 3.28 -14.94
C VAL A 27 0.88 3.00 -16.43
N LEU A 28 0.16 2.02 -16.99
CA LEU A 28 0.23 1.70 -18.41
C LEU A 28 -0.18 2.90 -19.27
N TYR A 29 -1.32 3.52 -18.96
CA TYR A 29 -1.78 4.71 -19.68
C TYR A 29 -0.76 5.85 -19.59
N GLY A 30 -0.19 6.08 -18.41
CA GLY A 30 0.80 7.13 -18.21
C GLY A 30 2.13 6.86 -18.92
N SER A 31 2.53 5.59 -19.08
CA SER A 31 3.70 5.21 -19.87
C SER A 31 3.52 5.46 -21.37
N PHE A 32 2.30 5.32 -21.89
CA PHE A 32 2.02 5.59 -23.31
C PHE A 32 1.70 7.06 -23.60
N ASN A 33 1.03 7.78 -22.69
CA ASN A 33 0.42 9.08 -22.99
C ASN A 33 0.87 10.23 -22.07
N ALA A 34 1.57 9.96 -20.97
CA ALA A 34 1.97 10.98 -19.99
C ALA A 34 3.50 11.00 -19.76
N SER A 35 4.28 10.48 -20.71
CA SER A 35 5.74 10.43 -20.69
C SER A 35 6.33 9.81 -19.40
N ILE A 36 5.57 8.96 -18.70
CA ILE A 36 6.05 8.25 -17.52
C ILE A 36 7.10 7.23 -17.94
N GLY A 37 8.35 7.45 -17.50
CA GLY A 37 9.50 6.61 -17.82
C GLY A 37 10.47 7.21 -18.84
N GLN A 38 10.19 8.42 -19.36
CA GLN A 38 11.16 9.19 -20.15
C GLN A 38 12.03 10.07 -19.23
N ASP A 39 13.22 10.43 -19.72
CA ASP A 39 14.15 11.27 -18.96
C ASP A 39 13.53 12.66 -18.77
N LEU A 40 13.50 13.15 -17.52
CA LEU A 40 12.85 14.40 -17.15
C LEU A 40 13.41 15.61 -17.92
N SER A 41 14.64 15.51 -18.43
CA SER A 41 15.28 16.52 -19.27
C SER A 41 14.75 16.61 -20.70
N THR A 42 13.98 15.63 -21.17
CA THR A 42 13.47 15.56 -22.55
C THR A 42 12.00 15.95 -22.70
N ILE A 43 11.32 16.20 -21.58
CA ILE A 43 9.86 16.38 -21.52
C ILE A 43 9.48 17.85 -21.71
N THR A 44 8.46 18.11 -22.53
CA THR A 44 7.94 19.47 -22.71
C THR A 44 7.18 19.97 -21.47
N PRO A 45 7.06 21.31 -21.25
CA PRO A 45 6.33 21.88 -20.12
C PRO A 45 4.88 21.37 -19.95
N ASP A 46 4.18 21.14 -21.06
CA ASP A 46 2.81 20.62 -21.06
C ASP A 46 2.75 19.12 -20.69
N GLU A 47 3.70 18.33 -21.18
CA GLU A 47 3.83 16.93 -20.80
C GLU A 47 4.22 16.77 -19.33
N PHE A 48 5.05 17.67 -18.79
CA PHE A 48 5.41 17.68 -17.36
C PHE A 48 4.19 17.90 -16.46
N THR A 49 3.28 18.79 -16.87
CA THR A 49 2.01 19.05 -16.16
C THR A 49 1.14 17.78 -16.14
N ASN A 50 1.04 17.07 -17.28
CA ASN A 50 0.28 15.82 -17.37
C ASN A 50 0.92 14.67 -16.57
N TYR A 51 2.24 14.61 -16.58
CA TYR A 51 3.04 13.69 -15.77
C TYR A 51 2.77 13.88 -14.28
N GLN A 52 2.85 15.13 -13.78
CA GLN A 52 2.61 15.43 -12.37
C GLN A 52 1.17 15.10 -11.94
N LYS A 53 0.17 15.36 -12.78
CA LYS A 53 -1.23 14.97 -12.51
C LYS A 53 -1.39 13.45 -12.42
N HIS A 54 -0.74 12.70 -13.33
CA HIS A 54 -0.76 11.24 -13.28
C HIS A 54 -0.09 10.70 -12.03
N LEU A 55 1.09 11.21 -11.67
CA LEU A 55 1.77 10.82 -10.44
C LEU A 55 0.91 11.10 -9.21
N TYR A 56 0.30 12.28 -9.13
CA TYR A 56 -0.55 12.65 -7.99
C TYR A 56 -1.70 11.66 -7.78
N VAL A 57 -2.44 11.34 -8.85
CA VAL A 57 -3.55 10.36 -8.78
C VAL A 57 -3.02 8.95 -8.53
N GLY A 58 -1.94 8.56 -9.20
CA GLY A 58 -1.34 7.24 -9.08
C GLY A 58 -0.89 6.95 -7.65
N VAL A 59 -0.26 7.92 -6.99
CA VAL A 59 0.17 7.77 -5.59
C VAL A 59 -1.03 7.59 -4.66
N ILE A 60 -2.12 8.34 -4.82
CA ILE A 60 -3.34 8.16 -4.00
C ILE A 60 -3.93 6.76 -4.19
N VAL A 61 -4.06 6.31 -5.44
CA VAL A 61 -4.58 4.97 -5.76
C VAL A 61 -3.68 3.88 -5.17
N ALA A 62 -2.35 4.06 -5.24
CA ALA A 62 -1.39 3.14 -4.66
C ALA A 62 -1.54 3.02 -3.14
N HIS A 63 -1.63 4.15 -2.42
CA HIS A 63 -1.84 4.15 -0.96
C HIS A 63 -3.11 3.37 -0.57
N LEU A 64 -4.22 3.60 -1.28
CA LEU A 64 -5.47 2.89 -1.03
C LEU A 64 -5.33 1.39 -1.31
N CYS A 65 -4.66 1.02 -2.41
CA CYS A 65 -4.38 -0.37 -2.74
C CYS A 65 -3.56 -1.06 -1.64
N TYR A 66 -2.42 -0.48 -1.24
CA TYR A 66 -1.55 -1.06 -0.22
C TYR A 66 -2.26 -1.20 1.13
N GLY A 67 -3.02 -0.19 1.55
CA GLY A 67 -3.81 -0.25 2.77
C GLY A 67 -4.85 -1.37 2.76
N LEU A 68 -5.61 -1.49 1.67
CA LEU A 68 -6.66 -2.52 1.54
C LEU A 68 -6.08 -3.94 1.52
N VAL A 69 -4.96 -4.15 0.82
CA VAL A 69 -4.27 -5.46 0.81
C VAL A 69 -3.82 -5.84 2.22
N LYS A 70 -3.21 -4.91 2.97
CA LYS A 70 -2.76 -5.15 4.36
C LYS A 70 -3.92 -5.50 5.28
N LEU A 71 -5.06 -4.80 5.16
CA LEU A 71 -6.27 -5.10 5.94
C LEU A 71 -6.88 -6.47 5.57
N ALA A 72 -6.92 -6.80 4.28
CA ALA A 72 -7.37 -8.10 3.80
C ALA A 72 -6.53 -9.26 4.36
N VAL A 73 -5.21 -9.12 4.36
CA VAL A 73 -4.28 -10.13 4.93
C VAL A 73 -4.50 -10.30 6.43
N LEU A 74 -4.71 -9.21 7.17
CA LEU A 74 -4.95 -9.26 8.62
C LEU A 74 -6.28 -9.96 8.96
N GLU A 75 -7.37 -9.67 8.23
CA GLU A 75 -8.65 -10.38 8.41
C GLU A 75 -8.53 -11.87 8.02
N PHE A 76 -7.81 -12.18 6.95
CA PHE A 76 -7.51 -13.57 6.58
C PHE A 76 -6.76 -14.31 7.70
N TYR A 77 -5.78 -13.68 8.34
CA TYR A 77 -5.09 -14.29 9.47
C TYR A 77 -5.99 -14.47 10.70
N LYS A 78 -6.89 -13.51 11.00
CA LYS A 78 -7.87 -13.65 12.09
C LYS A 78 -8.81 -14.84 11.88
N ARG A 79 -9.15 -15.14 10.62
CA ARG A 79 -9.97 -16.30 10.25
C ARG A 79 -9.24 -17.63 10.45
N ILE A 80 -7.92 -17.66 10.22
CA ILE A 80 -7.08 -18.87 10.43
C ILE A 80 -6.79 -19.12 11.91
N PHE A 81 -6.42 -18.07 12.65
CA PHE A 81 -6.00 -18.17 14.05
C PHE A 81 -7.11 -17.63 14.96
N SER A 82 -7.80 -18.52 15.66
CA SER A 82 -8.92 -18.18 16.57
C SER A 82 -8.49 -17.82 18.00
N THR A 83 -7.22 -17.46 18.23
CA THR A 83 -6.70 -17.14 19.56
C THR A 83 -7.03 -15.69 19.95
N ALA A 84 -7.61 -15.46 21.14
CA ALA A 84 -7.99 -14.11 21.60
C ALA A 84 -6.83 -13.10 21.59
N ARG A 85 -5.62 -13.51 21.99
CA ARG A 85 -4.41 -12.67 21.93
C ARG A 85 -4.03 -12.28 20.50
N PHE A 86 -4.21 -13.21 19.56
CA PHE A 86 -3.95 -12.97 18.13
C PHE A 86 -4.96 -11.96 17.56
N HIS A 87 -6.25 -12.12 17.88
CA HIS A 87 -7.29 -11.19 17.46
C HIS A 87 -7.06 -9.78 17.99
N MET A 88 -6.63 -9.64 19.25
CA MET A 88 -6.29 -8.34 19.83
C MET A 88 -5.09 -7.70 19.10
N ALA A 89 -4.01 -8.45 18.89
CA ALA A 89 -2.84 -7.95 18.17
C ALA A 89 -3.19 -7.56 16.72
N ALA A 90 -3.92 -8.41 16.00
CA ALA A 90 -4.37 -8.13 14.64
C ALA A 90 -5.27 -6.90 14.55
N ASN A 91 -6.20 -6.71 15.49
CA ASN A 91 -7.05 -5.52 15.55
C ASN A 91 -6.24 -4.24 15.78
N ILE A 92 -5.24 -4.27 16.68
CA ILE A 92 -4.33 -3.14 16.91
C ILE A 92 -3.56 -2.81 15.62
N THR A 93 -2.99 -3.81 14.96
CA THR A 93 -2.27 -3.62 13.69
C THR A 93 -3.17 -3.08 12.59
N MET A 94 -4.42 -3.57 12.47
CA MET A 94 -5.38 -3.05 11.49
C MET A 94 -5.70 -1.57 11.72
N VAL A 95 -5.95 -1.17 12.96
CA VAL A 95 -6.20 0.25 13.29
C VAL A 95 -5.00 1.10 12.93
N PHE A 96 -3.78 0.64 13.26
CA PHE A 96 -2.56 1.35 12.92
C PHE A 96 -2.37 1.51 11.41
N VAL A 97 -2.57 0.44 10.63
CA VAL A 97 -2.51 0.48 9.16
C VAL A 97 -3.55 1.44 8.59
N ALA A 98 -4.79 1.39 9.07
CA ALA A 98 -5.87 2.27 8.59
C ALA A 98 -5.56 3.74 8.85
N VAL A 99 -5.08 4.08 10.06
CA VAL A 99 -4.70 5.46 10.42
C VAL A 99 -3.49 5.92 9.62
N PHE A 100 -2.47 5.08 9.46
CA PHE A 100 -1.28 5.41 8.68
C PHE A 100 -1.64 5.67 7.21
N MET A 101 -2.46 4.82 6.60
CA MET A 101 -2.88 4.99 5.20
C MET A 101 -3.75 6.24 4.99
N LEU A 102 -4.65 6.52 5.94
CA LEU A 102 -5.48 7.71 5.89
C LEU A 102 -4.63 8.99 6.01
N THR A 103 -3.71 9.02 6.98
CA THR A 103 -2.81 10.17 7.17
C THR A 103 -1.89 10.37 5.97
N ALA A 104 -1.28 9.31 5.43
CA ALA A 104 -0.45 9.40 4.24
C ALA A 104 -1.22 9.90 3.02
N THR A 105 -2.46 9.43 2.83
CA THR A 105 -3.34 9.91 1.73
C THR A 105 -3.71 11.38 1.90
N LEU A 106 -4.03 11.82 3.13
CA LEU A 106 -4.33 13.23 3.40
C LEU A 106 -3.10 14.11 3.18
N VAL A 107 -1.92 13.68 3.63
CA VAL A 107 -0.67 14.41 3.39
C VAL A 107 -0.37 14.49 1.89
N GLN A 108 -0.61 13.41 1.13
CA GLN A 108 -0.48 13.44 -0.32
C GLN A 108 -1.42 14.48 -0.95
N ILE A 109 -2.69 14.50 -0.54
CA ILE A 109 -3.69 15.44 -1.06
C ILE A 109 -3.31 16.90 -0.73
N PHE A 110 -2.86 17.15 0.49
CA PHE A 110 -2.52 18.49 0.98
C PHE A 110 -1.03 18.83 0.88
N SER A 111 -0.25 18.06 0.11
CA SER A 111 1.19 18.28 -0.03
C SER A 111 1.55 19.58 -0.78
N ALA A 112 0.59 20.15 -1.51
CA ALA A 112 0.67 21.50 -2.08
C ALA A 112 -0.64 22.26 -1.84
N TRP A 113 -0.53 23.55 -1.49
CA TRP A 113 -1.68 24.44 -1.35
C TRP A 113 -1.46 25.74 -2.13
N PRO A 114 -2.31 26.07 -3.13
CA PRO A 114 -3.46 25.30 -3.63
C PRO A 114 -3.04 24.01 -4.35
N ILE A 115 -3.94 23.02 -4.47
CA ILE A 115 -3.67 21.73 -5.15
C ILE A 115 -3.16 21.96 -6.58
N SER A 116 -3.51 23.08 -7.21
CA SER A 116 -3.00 23.45 -8.54
C SER A 116 -1.49 23.66 -8.62
N ASP A 117 -0.83 23.90 -7.49
CA ASP A 117 0.63 24.06 -7.44
C ASP A 117 1.36 22.74 -7.71
N TRP A 118 0.67 21.59 -7.63
CA TRP A 118 1.23 20.28 -8.01
C TRP A 118 1.65 20.19 -9.47
N TRP A 119 1.00 20.94 -10.35
CA TRP A 119 1.21 20.89 -11.79
C TRP A 119 1.59 22.25 -12.39
N THR A 120 1.94 23.21 -11.53
CA THR A 120 2.37 24.55 -11.94
C THR A 120 3.89 24.66 -11.90
N LEU A 121 4.51 24.90 -13.06
CA LEU A 121 5.96 25.07 -13.18
C LEU A 121 6.47 26.21 -12.30
N GLY A 122 7.54 25.96 -11.53
CA GLY A 122 8.17 26.95 -10.65
C GLY A 122 7.55 27.12 -9.27
N LYS A 123 6.50 26.35 -8.94
CA LYS A 123 5.95 26.28 -7.58
C LYS A 123 6.60 25.14 -6.79
N SER A 124 6.80 25.37 -5.49
CA SER A 124 7.33 24.35 -4.57
C SER A 124 6.21 23.70 -3.79
N TYR A 125 6.41 22.42 -3.46
CA TYR A 125 5.57 21.71 -2.50
C TYR A 125 5.59 22.42 -1.14
N SER A 126 4.45 22.41 -0.45
CA SER A 126 4.33 22.97 0.90
C SER A 126 5.10 22.14 1.93
N ILE A 127 5.44 20.91 1.58
CA ILE A 127 6.23 19.97 2.39
C ILE A 127 7.49 19.52 1.64
N ASN A 128 8.48 19.02 2.37
CA ASN A 128 9.59 18.30 1.75
C ASN A 128 9.09 16.96 1.23
N TYR A 129 8.68 16.95 -0.04
CA TYR A 129 8.06 15.80 -0.69
C TYR A 129 9.00 14.59 -0.78
N GLY A 130 10.30 14.82 -0.98
CA GLY A 130 11.31 13.75 -0.99
C GLY A 130 11.40 13.05 0.37
N ALA A 131 11.52 13.82 1.45
CA ALA A 131 11.55 13.29 2.80
C ALA A 131 10.24 12.55 3.17
N PHE A 132 9.10 13.05 2.69
CA PHE A 132 7.80 12.40 2.86
C PHE A 132 7.76 11.03 2.19
N ILE A 133 8.12 10.93 0.91
CA ILE A 133 8.15 9.64 0.19
C ILE A 133 9.08 8.64 0.87
N THR A 134 10.29 9.06 1.24
CA THR A 134 11.26 8.15 1.88
C THR A 134 10.75 7.67 3.23
N SER A 135 10.15 8.55 4.03
CA SER A 135 9.59 8.19 5.33
C SER A 135 8.37 7.27 5.17
N PHE A 136 7.50 7.56 4.22
CA PHE A 136 6.34 6.73 3.89
C PHE A 136 6.80 5.31 3.52
N ALA A 137 7.72 5.17 2.57
CA ALA A 137 8.23 3.88 2.14
C ALA A 137 8.87 3.08 3.28
N ALA A 138 9.63 3.74 4.16
CA ALA A 138 10.24 3.09 5.33
C ALA A 138 9.20 2.56 6.33
N ILE A 139 8.18 3.36 6.65
CA ILE A 139 7.11 2.95 7.57
C ILE A 139 6.24 1.87 6.95
N ASP A 140 5.93 2.00 5.65
CA ASP A 140 5.11 1.03 4.95
C ASP A 140 5.77 -0.36 4.91
N LEU A 141 7.07 -0.40 4.61
CA LEU A 141 7.89 -1.61 4.67
C LEU A 141 7.94 -2.19 6.09
N PHE A 142 8.10 -1.33 7.10
CA PHE A 142 8.07 -1.77 8.50
C PHE A 142 6.73 -2.44 8.85
N LEU A 143 5.61 -1.91 8.37
CA LEU A 143 4.30 -2.50 8.58
C LEU A 143 4.16 -3.86 7.91
N ASP A 144 4.73 -4.04 6.72
CA ASP A 144 4.73 -5.35 6.06
C ASP A 144 5.48 -6.39 6.87
N ILE A 145 6.64 -6.03 7.42
CA ILE A 145 7.40 -6.90 8.33
C ILE A 145 6.55 -7.27 9.55
N VAL A 146 5.89 -6.30 10.19
CA VAL A 146 5.04 -6.54 11.37
C VAL A 146 3.90 -7.50 11.04
N ILE A 147 3.19 -7.28 9.92
CA ILE A 147 2.07 -8.14 9.49
C ILE A 147 2.56 -9.56 9.21
N LEU A 148 3.69 -9.70 8.51
CA LEU A 148 4.28 -11.02 8.18
C LEU A 148 4.80 -11.75 9.43
N CYS A 149 5.32 -11.03 10.42
CA CYS A 149 5.80 -11.61 11.68
C CYS A 149 4.66 -11.98 12.64
N LEU A 150 3.50 -11.34 12.54
CA LEU A 150 2.32 -11.57 13.39
C LEU A 150 1.95 -13.06 13.54
N PRO A 151 1.78 -13.85 12.46
CA PRO A 151 1.51 -15.29 12.57
C PRO A 151 2.69 -16.08 13.14
N VAL A 152 3.95 -15.68 12.87
CA VAL A 152 5.15 -16.39 13.32
C VAL A 152 5.27 -16.37 14.84
N THR A 153 4.95 -15.23 15.47
CA THR A 153 5.00 -15.10 16.93
C THR A 153 4.01 -16.04 17.63
N VAL A 154 2.81 -16.21 17.07
CA VAL A 154 1.78 -17.11 17.62
C VAL A 154 2.07 -18.58 17.31
N ILE A 155 2.60 -18.89 16.11
CA ILE A 155 3.04 -20.26 15.78
C ILE A 155 4.20 -20.71 16.69
N ARG A 156 5.09 -19.81 17.10
CA ARG A 156 6.17 -20.16 18.04
C ARG A 156 5.65 -20.46 19.45
N GLN A 157 4.53 -19.85 19.85
CA GLN A 157 3.85 -20.16 21.12
C GLN A 157 2.99 -21.43 21.04
N LEU A 158 2.56 -21.82 19.83
CA LEU A 158 1.68 -22.95 19.57
C LEU A 158 2.43 -23.99 18.73
N GLN A 159 3.25 -24.85 19.37
CA GLN A 159 4.14 -25.86 18.78
C GLN A 159 3.67 -26.49 17.43
N ILE A 160 3.88 -25.82 16.28
CA ILE A 160 3.56 -26.38 14.94
C ILE A 160 4.69 -26.10 13.92
N ASN A 161 4.85 -27.10 13.05
CA ASN A 161 5.89 -27.49 12.10
C ASN A 161 6.60 -26.39 11.26
N THR A 162 7.91 -26.56 11.09
CA THR A 162 8.90 -25.68 10.43
C THR A 162 8.65 -25.30 8.96
N ARG A 163 7.70 -25.94 8.26
CA ARG A 163 7.38 -25.64 6.85
C ARG A 163 6.81 -24.23 6.61
N LYS A 164 6.05 -23.68 7.56
CA LYS A 164 5.48 -22.32 7.43
C LYS A 164 6.54 -21.21 7.56
N LYS A 165 7.67 -21.50 8.21
CA LYS A 165 8.81 -20.58 8.36
C LYS A 165 9.48 -20.29 7.01
N PHE A 166 9.50 -21.26 6.10
CA PHE A 166 10.07 -21.10 4.75
C PHE A 166 9.18 -20.26 3.81
N LEU A 167 7.86 -20.32 3.95
CA LEU A 167 6.95 -19.47 3.17
C LEU A 167 7.13 -17.97 3.49
N VAL A 168 7.34 -17.63 4.76
CA VAL A 168 7.58 -16.24 5.20
C VAL A 168 8.91 -15.72 4.65
N ILE A 169 9.96 -16.55 4.64
CA ILE A 169 11.25 -16.19 4.03
C ILE A 169 11.13 -16.04 2.51
N GLY A 170 10.32 -16.88 1.85
CA GLY A 170 10.08 -16.80 0.41
C GLY A 170 9.33 -15.54 -0.03
N ILE A 171 8.34 -15.09 0.74
CA ILE A 171 7.63 -13.82 0.47
C ILE A 171 8.58 -12.62 0.65
N PHE A 172 9.46 -12.68 1.65
CA PHE A 172 10.46 -11.63 1.89
C PHE A 172 11.45 -11.49 0.72
N TRP A 173 11.74 -12.59 0.02
CA TRP A 173 12.59 -12.59 -1.17
C TRP A 173 11.90 -12.01 -2.41
N MET A 174 10.58 -12.13 -2.53
CA MET A 174 9.83 -11.56 -3.66
C MET A 174 9.60 -10.04 -3.54
N GLY A 175 9.68 -9.47 -2.34
CA GLY A 175 9.61 -8.03 -2.14
C GLY A 175 10.91 -7.27 -2.44
N PHE A 176 12.00 -7.98 -2.78
CA PHE A 176 13.31 -7.41 -3.06
C PHE A 176 13.62 -7.23 -4.55
N SER A 177 12.65 -7.49 -5.45
CA SER A 177 12.77 -7.31 -6.90
C SER A 177 12.06 -6.05 -7.39
#